data_AF-A0ABD1FS89-F1
#
_entry.id   AF-A0ABD1FS89-F1
#
_cell.length_a   1.000
_cell.length_b   1.000
_cell.length_c   1.000
_cell.angle_alpha   90.00
_cell.angle_beta   90.00
_cell.angle_gamma   90.00
#
_symmetry.space_group_name_H-M   'P 1'
#
loop_
_entity.id
_entity.type
_entity.pdbx_description
1 polymer ?
#
loop_
_entity_poly.entity_id
_entity_poly.type
_entity_poly.pdbx_seq_one_letter_code
_entity_poly.pdbx_strand_id
1 'polypeptide(L)'
;MEMEAILAYYFLPLFLLAFSLYLFSIIWRHGSNDRKKLPPGSPGWPVLGENLKFAPSLEKFVAERMSKHSPEIFQTSLLGEKMATFCGAKGNKFLFSNENKLLTSWLPQSLMKVLTFAETTKSNMDGYSAFMRILHRDVFSPETLKKYVPVMDALAREHMERDWKPNSVVKVLPVSKKYTFELACRIFLCEVDPVRVRKLLEPFAVATKGMFSVPVDLPGTAYRRAIRAGEVVREELMRMVDERKKEMNEGEGEARDILWKMLMERGGDGEFLSEKAICNRLVGMLVASYDTTSYAVTSVLDHLAQFPHIYNEVFKERVERPALMSC
;
A
#
# COMPACT_ATOMS: atom_id res chain seq x y z
N MET A 1 49.66 -8.09 31.04
CA MET A 1 48.34 -8.52 30.52
C MET A 1 47.18 -7.71 31.10
N GLU A 2 47.13 -7.41 32.40
CA GLU A 2 45.99 -6.68 32.98
C GLU A 2 45.91 -5.20 32.54
N MET A 3 47.04 -4.50 32.43
CA MET A 3 47.05 -3.07 32.09
C MET A 3 46.58 -2.79 30.65
N GLU A 4 46.93 -3.65 29.69
CA GLU A 4 46.48 -3.53 28.29
C GLU A 4 44.98 -3.85 28.14
N ALA A 5 44.47 -4.81 28.91
CA ALA A 5 43.04 -5.11 28.94
C ALA A 5 42.22 -3.96 29.53
N ILE A 6 42.73 -3.30 30.57
CA ILE A 6 42.11 -2.12 31.19
C ILE A 6 42.12 -0.93 30.20
N LEU A 7 43.25 -0.68 29.53
CA LEU A 7 43.34 0.37 28.51
C LEU A 7 42.36 0.11 27.36
N ALA A 8 42.30 -1.12 26.82
CA ALA A 8 41.35 -1.47 25.77
C ALA A 8 39.88 -1.29 26.21
N TYR A 9 39.57 -1.61 27.47
CA TYR A 9 38.21 -1.48 28.03
C TYR A 9 37.72 -0.03 28.09
N TYR A 10 38.59 0.95 28.35
CA TYR A 10 38.22 2.37 28.37
C TYR A 10 38.39 3.09 27.03
N PHE A 11 39.40 2.71 26.22
CA PHE A 11 39.65 3.34 24.93
C PHE A 11 38.63 2.94 23.86
N LEU A 12 38.12 1.70 23.88
CA LEU A 12 37.12 1.24 22.92
C LEU A 12 35.80 2.05 22.99
N PRO A 13 35.16 2.25 24.16
CA PRO A 13 33.94 3.06 24.23
C PRO A 13 34.19 4.54 23.91
N LEU A 14 35.35 5.10 24.30
CA LEU A 14 35.72 6.48 23.93
C LEU A 14 35.93 6.66 22.43
N PHE A 15 36.57 5.69 21.78
CA PHE A 15 36.73 5.67 20.33
C PHE A 15 35.38 5.51 19.63
N LEU A 16 34.52 4.59 20.09
CA LEU A 16 33.17 4.44 19.55
C LEU A 16 32.31 5.71 19.75
N LEU A 17 32.45 6.39 20.88
CA LEU A 17 31.78 7.67 21.14
C LEU A 17 32.31 8.76 20.20
N ALA A 18 33.63 8.93 20.09
CA ALA A 18 34.22 9.92 19.19
C ALA A 18 33.90 9.64 17.72
N PHE A 19 33.93 8.36 17.31
CA PHE A 19 33.57 7.92 15.97
C PHE A 19 32.09 8.12 15.68
N SER A 20 31.20 7.83 16.64
CA SER A 20 29.76 8.10 16.50
C SER A 20 29.46 9.60 16.44
N LEU A 21 30.13 10.43 17.25
CA LEU A 21 30.02 11.90 17.18
C LEU A 21 30.59 12.45 15.87
N TYR A 22 31.68 11.89 15.36
CA TYR A 22 32.28 12.26 14.08
C TYR A 22 31.34 11.90 12.92
N LEU A 23 30.82 10.67 12.88
CA LEU A 23 29.82 10.26 11.91
C LEU A 23 28.56 11.12 12.00
N PHE A 24 28.06 11.39 13.22
CA PHE A 24 26.93 12.28 13.45
C PHE A 24 27.21 13.69 12.92
N SER A 25 28.42 14.21 13.12
CA SER A 25 28.82 15.53 12.62
C SER A 25 28.90 15.57 11.08
N ILE A 26 29.37 14.51 10.43
CA ILE A 26 29.40 14.39 8.96
C ILE A 26 27.99 14.31 8.41
N ILE A 27 27.14 13.49 9.02
CA ILE A 27 25.76 13.28 8.64
C ILE A 27 24.94 14.57 8.82
N TRP A 28 25.20 15.33 9.89
CA TRP A 28 24.57 16.64 10.13
C TRP A 28 25.13 17.73 9.22
N ARG A 29 26.45 17.74 8.93
CA ARG A 29 27.08 18.69 8.01
C ARG A 29 26.75 18.44 6.55
N HIS A 30 26.41 17.21 6.16
CA HIS A 30 25.88 16.88 4.82
C HIS A 30 24.43 17.37 4.60
N GLY A 31 23.81 18.01 5.59
CA GLY A 31 22.72 18.97 5.39
C GLY A 31 23.25 20.24 4.71
N SER A 32 23.80 20.09 3.50
CA SER A 32 24.50 21.12 2.74
C SER A 32 23.66 22.39 2.56
N ASN A 33 24.36 23.50 2.80
CA ASN A 33 23.96 24.89 2.83
C ASN A 33 23.71 25.48 1.41
N ASP A 34 23.26 24.67 0.46
CA ASP A 34 23.01 25.11 -0.92
C ASP A 34 21.61 25.75 -0.99
N ARG A 35 21.51 27.03 -0.61
CA ARG A 35 20.29 27.86 -0.69
C ARG A 35 19.90 28.18 -2.14
N LYS A 36 19.75 27.15 -2.96
CA LYS A 36 18.92 27.23 -4.17
C LYS A 36 17.47 27.40 -3.73
N LYS A 37 16.62 27.94 -4.60
CA LYS A 37 15.21 28.32 -4.37
C LYS A 37 14.32 27.12 -3.95
N LEU A 38 14.53 26.58 -2.76
CA LEU A 38 13.74 25.49 -2.19
C LEU A 38 12.55 26.05 -1.40
N PRO A 39 11.45 25.29 -1.30
CA PRO A 39 10.33 25.65 -0.43
C PRO A 39 10.78 25.80 1.03
N PRO A 40 10.09 26.64 1.83
CA PRO A 40 10.37 26.76 3.26
C PRO A 40 10.08 25.41 3.96
N GLY A 41 10.84 25.09 5.00
CA GLY A 41 10.64 23.84 5.76
C GLY A 41 11.94 23.21 6.25
N SER A 42 11.83 22.06 6.90
CA SER A 42 12.97 21.34 7.48
C SER A 42 12.99 19.89 6.98
N PRO A 43 14.15 19.36 6.56
CA PRO A 43 14.28 17.94 6.23
C PRO A 43 14.28 17.03 7.46
N GLY A 44 14.09 17.57 8.68
CA GLY A 44 14.02 16.78 9.90
C GLY A 44 15.37 16.19 10.33
N TRP A 45 15.32 15.06 11.05
CA TRP A 45 16.49 14.36 11.54
C TRP A 45 17.25 13.70 10.39
N PRO A 46 18.59 13.61 10.45
CA PRO A 46 19.32 12.87 9.43
C PRO A 46 18.88 11.40 9.37
N VAL A 47 18.70 10.87 8.16
CA VAL A 47 18.17 9.51 7.87
C VAL A 47 16.70 9.30 8.27
N LEU A 48 16.28 9.72 9.46
CA LEU A 48 14.93 9.52 9.99
C LEU A 48 13.89 10.54 9.50
N GLY A 49 14.33 11.68 8.96
CA GLY A 49 13.47 12.77 8.51
C GLY A 49 12.52 13.26 9.60
N GLU A 50 11.26 13.48 9.24
CA GLU A 50 10.18 13.85 10.15
C GLU A 50 9.18 12.71 10.42
N ASN A 51 9.55 11.45 10.08
CA ASN A 51 8.65 10.30 10.16
C ASN A 51 8.01 10.10 11.55
N LEU A 52 8.72 10.41 12.63
CA LEU A 52 8.18 10.30 14.00
C LEU A 52 7.06 11.30 14.29
N LYS A 53 7.11 12.49 13.69
CA LYS A 53 6.07 13.51 13.83
C LYS A 53 4.91 13.28 12.86
N PHE A 54 5.19 12.59 11.75
CA PHE A 54 4.19 12.19 10.76
C PHE A 54 3.31 11.02 11.24
N ALA A 55 3.92 10.03 11.89
CA ALA A 55 3.25 8.77 12.25
C ALA A 55 1.94 8.92 13.07
N PRO A 56 1.80 9.84 14.03
CA PRO A 56 0.58 9.94 14.83
C PRO A 56 -0.64 10.48 14.06
N SER A 57 -0.44 11.42 13.13
CA SER A 57 -1.54 12.04 12.37
C SER A 57 -1.00 12.85 11.19
N LEU A 58 -1.34 12.42 9.98
CA LEU A 58 -1.04 13.14 8.74
C LEU A 58 -1.65 14.56 8.75
N GLU A 59 -2.91 14.68 9.16
CA GLU A 59 -3.63 15.95 9.18
C GLU A 59 -2.96 16.97 10.10
N LYS A 60 -2.67 16.58 11.34
CA LYS A 60 -1.97 17.46 12.30
C LYS A 60 -0.56 17.80 11.80
N PHE A 61 0.15 16.81 11.26
CA PHE A 61 1.48 17.02 10.70
C PHE A 61 1.45 18.10 9.60
N VAL A 62 0.56 17.95 8.62
CA VAL A 62 0.42 18.91 7.51
C VAL A 62 -0.03 20.28 8.02
N ALA A 63 -1.04 20.35 8.88
CA ALA A 63 -1.56 21.60 9.44
C ALA A 63 -0.47 22.41 10.20
N GLU A 64 0.34 21.73 11.02
CA GLU A 64 1.46 22.36 11.73
C GLU A 64 2.51 22.94 10.77
N ARG A 65 2.86 22.23 9.68
CA ARG A 65 3.85 22.73 8.69
C ARG A 65 3.28 23.85 7.86
N MET A 66 2.00 23.78 7.50
CA MET A 66 1.30 24.86 6.82
C MET A 66 1.34 26.15 7.66
N SER A 67 1.07 26.05 8.96
CA SER A 67 1.12 27.20 9.87
C SER A 67 2.55 27.71 10.12
N LYS A 68 3.54 26.82 10.22
CA LYS A 68 4.91 27.19 10.62
C LYS A 68 5.79 27.64 9.45
N HIS A 69 5.58 27.08 8.27
CA HIS A 69 6.48 27.26 7.13
C HIS A 69 5.81 27.99 5.97
N SER A 70 4.70 27.46 5.47
CA SER A 70 3.93 28.10 4.39
C SER A 70 2.62 27.34 4.16
N PRO A 71 1.48 28.06 3.99
CA PRO A 71 0.19 27.44 3.71
C PRO A 71 0.08 26.87 2.29
N GLU A 72 1.02 27.18 1.38
CA GLU A 72 0.95 26.76 -0.02
C GLU A 72 1.90 25.60 -0.34
N ILE A 73 3.13 25.65 0.17
CA ILE A 73 4.15 24.66 -0.14
C ILE A 73 5.24 24.63 0.93
N PHE A 74 5.61 23.43 1.38
CA PHE A 74 6.73 23.27 2.31
C PHE A 74 7.60 22.07 1.96
N GLN A 75 8.87 22.09 2.37
CA GLN A 75 9.77 20.94 2.25
C GLN A 75 9.79 20.10 3.54
N THR A 76 9.89 18.79 3.40
CA THR A 76 10.07 17.84 4.50
C THR A 76 10.87 16.61 4.03
N SER A 77 11.12 15.67 4.95
CA SER A 77 11.71 14.36 4.63
C SER A 77 10.89 13.25 5.26
N LEU A 78 10.32 12.37 4.44
CA LEU A 78 9.47 11.25 4.87
C LEU A 78 9.86 10.01 4.07
N LEU A 79 9.74 8.83 4.69
CA LEU A 79 10.00 7.54 4.05
C LEU A 79 11.38 7.42 3.36
N GLY A 80 12.37 8.14 3.87
CA GLY A 80 13.75 8.16 3.35
C GLY A 80 14.00 9.21 2.26
N GLU A 81 12.99 10.01 1.92
CA GLU A 81 12.98 10.85 0.72
C GLU A 81 12.74 12.31 1.10
N LYS A 82 13.52 13.22 0.50
CA LYS A 82 13.29 14.67 0.62
C LYS A 82 12.19 15.06 -0.37
N MET A 83 11.13 15.68 0.11
CA MET A 83 9.96 15.99 -0.72
C MET A 83 9.41 17.41 -0.46
N ALA A 84 8.88 18.02 -1.51
CA ALA A 84 8.08 19.23 -1.43
C ALA A 84 6.59 18.84 -1.36
N THR A 85 5.91 19.27 -0.29
CA THR A 85 4.48 19.05 -0.09
C THR A 85 3.71 20.28 -0.54
N PHE A 86 2.89 20.12 -1.56
CA PHE A 86 1.97 21.14 -2.04
C PHE A 86 0.65 21.05 -1.27
N CYS A 87 0.11 22.19 -0.88
CA CYS A 87 -1.04 22.26 0.00
C CYS A 87 -2.22 22.98 -0.68
N GLY A 88 -3.43 22.63 -0.23
CA GLY A 88 -4.68 23.26 -0.66
C GLY A 88 -5.04 23.04 -2.14
N ALA A 89 -6.16 23.63 -2.54
CA ALA A 89 -6.72 23.44 -3.88
C ALA A 89 -5.78 23.88 -5.01
N LYS A 90 -5.03 24.99 -4.82
CA LYS A 90 -4.07 25.49 -5.81
C LYS A 90 -2.91 24.52 -6.02
N GLY A 91 -2.34 24.00 -4.93
CA GLY A 91 -1.27 23.00 -4.98
C GLY A 91 -1.73 21.71 -5.64
N ASN A 92 -2.89 21.19 -5.23
CA ASN A 92 -3.49 20.00 -5.84
C ASN A 92 -3.74 20.20 -7.34
N LYS A 93 -4.31 21.34 -7.74
CA LYS A 93 -4.53 21.66 -9.16
C LYS A 93 -3.22 21.69 -9.93
N PHE A 94 -2.16 22.28 -9.38
CA PHE A 94 -0.84 22.29 -10.01
C PHE A 94 -0.32 20.87 -10.23
N LEU A 95 -0.37 20.01 -9.20
CA LEU A 95 0.11 18.63 -9.31
C LEU A 95 -0.69 17.84 -10.37
N PHE A 96 -2.02 17.80 -10.26
CA PHE A 96 -2.86 16.96 -11.13
C PHE A 96 -2.99 17.50 -12.57
N SER A 97 -2.85 18.82 -12.82
CA SER A 97 -2.93 19.36 -14.19
C SER A 97 -1.64 19.19 -15.00
N ASN A 98 -0.54 18.86 -14.33
CA ASN A 98 0.80 18.76 -14.90
C ASN A 98 1.37 17.33 -14.89
N GLU A 99 0.55 16.32 -14.57
CA GLU A 99 0.92 14.92 -14.71
C GLU A 99 1.28 14.61 -16.18
N ASN A 100 2.38 13.87 -16.37
CA ASN A 100 3.00 13.55 -17.66
C ASN A 100 3.47 14.76 -18.50
N LYS A 101 3.41 15.98 -17.95
CA LYS A 101 3.94 17.21 -18.58
C LYS A 101 5.18 17.71 -17.87
N LEU A 102 5.06 17.95 -16.56
CA LEU A 102 6.14 18.40 -15.68
C LEU A 102 6.45 17.38 -14.57
N LEU A 103 5.49 16.52 -14.27
CA LEU A 103 5.53 15.58 -13.15
C LEU A 103 5.26 14.16 -13.65
N THR A 104 5.85 13.18 -12.98
CA THR A 104 5.55 11.76 -13.19
C THR A 104 5.13 11.11 -11.88
N SER A 105 4.21 10.15 -11.97
CA SER A 105 3.79 9.35 -10.83
C SER A 105 4.97 8.53 -10.32
N TRP A 106 5.25 8.64 -9.02
CA TRP A 106 6.39 8.02 -8.38
C TRP A 106 6.06 7.65 -6.93
N LEU A 107 6.64 6.53 -6.47
CA LEU A 107 6.55 6.07 -5.09
C LEU A 107 7.97 5.87 -4.52
N PRO A 108 8.20 6.18 -3.23
CA PRO A 108 9.45 5.87 -2.55
C PRO A 108 9.87 4.41 -2.72
N GLN A 109 11.17 4.19 -2.92
CA GLN A 109 11.72 2.83 -3.02
C GLN A 109 11.47 2.01 -1.75
N SER A 110 11.38 2.69 -0.61
CA SER A 110 11.01 2.08 0.66
C SER A 110 9.63 1.42 0.63
N LEU A 111 8.64 2.03 -0.02
CA LEU A 111 7.32 1.42 -0.17
C LEU A 111 7.37 0.26 -1.16
N MET A 112 7.99 0.48 -2.32
CA MET A 112 8.03 -0.48 -3.41
C MET A 112 8.75 -1.77 -3.01
N LYS A 113 9.89 -1.69 -2.33
CA LYS A 113 10.72 -2.84 -1.95
C LYS A 113 9.99 -3.85 -1.07
N VAL A 114 9.00 -3.41 -0.29
CA VAL A 114 8.31 -4.26 0.69
C VAL A 114 7.51 -5.34 -0.01
N LEU A 115 6.73 -5.00 -1.02
CA LEU A 115 5.81 -5.93 -1.67
C LEU A 115 6.12 -6.21 -3.15
N THR A 116 7.03 -5.47 -3.79
CA THR A 116 7.33 -5.64 -5.23
C THR A 116 8.74 -6.17 -5.50
N PHE A 117 8.92 -6.77 -6.68
CA PHE A 117 10.23 -7.17 -7.20
C PHE A 117 10.98 -5.93 -7.72
N ALA A 118 11.85 -5.34 -6.91
CA ALA A 118 12.54 -4.06 -7.21
C ALA A 118 13.28 -4.02 -8.57
N GLU A 119 13.78 -5.16 -9.05
CA GLU A 119 14.49 -5.34 -10.33
C GLU A 119 13.66 -4.97 -11.58
N THR A 120 12.34 -4.86 -11.43
CA THR A 120 11.39 -4.65 -12.54
C THR A 120 10.97 -3.20 -12.73
N THR A 121 11.65 -2.22 -12.13
CA THR A 121 11.24 -0.80 -12.20
C THR A 121 11.17 -0.26 -13.63
N LYS A 122 12.05 -0.73 -14.53
CA LYS A 122 11.95 -0.40 -15.98
C LYS A 122 10.79 -1.12 -16.67
N SER A 123 10.66 -2.44 -16.50
CA SER A 123 9.57 -3.23 -17.11
C SER A 123 8.18 -2.85 -16.58
N ASN A 124 8.08 -2.26 -15.39
CA ASN A 124 6.83 -1.72 -14.85
C ASN A 124 6.32 -0.52 -15.65
N MET A 125 7.23 0.30 -16.22
CA MET A 125 6.85 1.41 -17.10
C MET A 125 6.42 0.91 -18.48
N ASP A 126 7.18 -0.02 -19.08
CA ASP A 126 6.93 -0.51 -20.45
C ASP A 126 5.60 -1.28 -20.55
N GLY A 127 5.22 -1.99 -19.49
CA GLY A 127 3.95 -2.68 -19.42
C GLY A 127 2.81 -1.89 -18.75
N TYR A 128 3.03 -0.64 -18.30
CA TYR A 128 2.02 0.14 -17.60
C TYR A 128 0.77 0.36 -18.45
N SER A 129 0.95 0.67 -19.73
CA SER A 129 -0.15 0.85 -20.68
C SER A 129 -0.99 -0.42 -20.81
N ALA A 130 -0.34 -1.58 -20.90
CA ALA A 130 -1.00 -2.89 -20.92
C ALA A 130 -1.80 -3.13 -19.64
N PHE A 131 -1.22 -2.85 -18.47
CA PHE A 131 -1.94 -2.96 -17.20
C PHE A 131 -3.18 -2.06 -17.16
N MET A 132 -3.05 -0.80 -17.59
CA MET A 132 -4.18 0.13 -17.62
C MET A 132 -5.28 -0.32 -18.57
N ARG A 133 -4.94 -0.91 -19.73
CA ARG A 133 -5.95 -1.51 -20.62
C ARG A 133 -6.72 -2.63 -19.94
N ILE A 134 -6.03 -3.52 -19.22
CA ILE A 134 -6.67 -4.60 -18.44
C ILE A 134 -7.58 -3.99 -17.38
N LEU A 135 -7.09 -3.03 -16.58
CA LEU A 135 -7.91 -2.41 -15.55
C LEU A 135 -9.19 -1.79 -16.13
N HIS A 136 -9.08 -1.02 -17.21
CA HIS A 136 -10.23 -0.37 -17.83
C HIS A 136 -11.21 -1.37 -18.48
N ARG A 137 -10.70 -2.34 -19.24
CA ARG A 137 -11.54 -3.28 -20.01
C ARG A 137 -12.11 -4.40 -19.14
N ASP A 138 -11.28 -4.95 -18.27
CA ASP A 138 -11.53 -6.26 -17.66
C ASP A 138 -11.80 -6.22 -16.16
N VAL A 139 -11.53 -5.09 -15.49
CA VAL A 139 -11.73 -4.95 -14.04
C VAL A 139 -12.80 -3.90 -13.74
N PHE A 140 -12.72 -2.74 -14.39
CA PHE A 140 -13.58 -1.59 -14.10
C PHE A 140 -14.59 -1.26 -15.22
N SER A 141 -14.76 -2.15 -16.20
CA SER A 141 -15.84 -1.99 -17.18
C SER A 141 -17.20 -2.17 -16.50
N PRO A 142 -18.23 -1.39 -16.91
CA PRO A 142 -19.57 -1.51 -16.34
C PRO A 142 -20.13 -2.94 -16.34
N GLU A 143 -19.86 -3.70 -17.41
CA GLU A 143 -20.29 -5.09 -17.57
C GLU A 143 -19.62 -6.01 -16.56
N THR A 144 -18.34 -5.75 -16.23
CA THR A 144 -17.59 -6.53 -15.24
C THR A 144 -18.01 -6.17 -13.83
N LEU A 145 -18.21 -4.88 -13.54
CA LEU A 145 -18.69 -4.42 -12.23
C LEU A 145 -20.05 -5.03 -11.86
N LYS A 146 -20.99 -5.15 -12.83
CA LYS A 146 -22.27 -5.84 -12.61
C LYS A 146 -22.08 -7.30 -12.19
N LYS A 147 -21.11 -8.01 -12.78
CA LYS A 147 -20.80 -9.40 -12.42
C LYS A 147 -20.19 -9.54 -11.02
N TYR A 148 -19.58 -8.49 -10.49
CA TYR A 148 -19.06 -8.50 -9.12
C TYR A 148 -20.16 -8.38 -8.06
N VAL A 149 -21.29 -7.75 -8.37
CA VAL A 149 -22.41 -7.55 -7.43
C VAL A 149 -22.86 -8.85 -6.74
N PRO A 150 -23.21 -9.94 -7.45
CA PRO A 150 -23.63 -11.17 -6.79
C PRO A 150 -22.51 -11.82 -5.98
N VAL A 151 -21.25 -11.70 -6.41
CA VAL A 151 -20.09 -12.21 -5.66
C VAL A 151 -19.89 -11.44 -4.36
N MET A 152 -20.03 -10.11 -4.42
CA MET A 152 -19.95 -9.22 -3.26
C MET A 152 -21.09 -9.48 -2.28
N ASP A 153 -22.34 -9.63 -2.74
CA ASP A 153 -23.49 -9.91 -1.87
C ASP A 153 -23.34 -11.27 -1.18
N ALA A 154 -23.02 -12.33 -1.93
CA ALA A 154 -22.83 -13.66 -1.37
C ALA A 154 -21.72 -13.69 -0.31
N LEU A 155 -20.56 -13.09 -0.62
CA LEU A 155 -19.44 -13.05 0.31
C LEU A 155 -19.74 -12.17 1.54
N ALA A 156 -20.48 -11.07 1.38
CA ALA A 156 -20.88 -10.22 2.49
C ALA A 156 -21.82 -10.96 3.46
N ARG A 157 -22.78 -11.74 2.94
CA ARG A 157 -23.67 -12.58 3.77
C ARG A 157 -22.89 -13.63 4.54
N GLU A 158 -22.02 -14.38 3.86
CA GLU A 158 -21.18 -15.39 4.50
C GLU A 158 -20.30 -14.77 5.60
N HIS A 159 -19.69 -13.62 5.30
CA HIS A 159 -18.89 -12.87 6.27
C HIS A 159 -19.70 -12.44 7.49
N MET A 160 -20.92 -11.93 7.30
CA MET A 160 -21.80 -11.56 8.39
C MET A 160 -22.17 -12.77 9.26
N GLU A 161 -22.60 -13.88 8.67
CA GLU A 161 -22.95 -15.10 9.41
C GLU A 161 -21.78 -15.65 10.24
N ARG A 162 -20.58 -15.62 9.66
CA ARG A 162 -19.36 -16.18 10.26
C ARG A 162 -18.76 -15.29 11.34
N ASP A 163 -18.69 -13.99 11.07
CA ASP A 163 -17.87 -13.04 11.84
C ASP A 163 -18.72 -12.07 12.70
N TRP A 164 -20.04 -11.98 12.50
CA TRP A 164 -20.95 -11.07 13.21
C TRP A 164 -21.98 -11.82 14.07
N LYS A 165 -21.54 -12.31 15.23
CA LYS A 165 -22.43 -13.05 16.15
C LYS A 165 -23.44 -12.12 16.85
N PRO A 166 -24.71 -12.52 16.98
CA PRO A 166 -25.71 -11.76 17.74
C PRO A 166 -25.24 -11.48 19.16
N ASN A 167 -25.54 -10.27 19.66
CA ASN A 167 -25.23 -9.83 21.03
C ASN A 167 -23.73 -9.88 21.39
N SER A 168 -22.84 -9.84 20.40
CA SER A 168 -21.39 -9.80 20.62
C SER A 168 -20.79 -8.45 20.25
N VAL A 169 -19.69 -8.10 20.91
CA VAL A 169 -18.92 -6.90 20.56
C VAL A 169 -17.98 -7.25 19.40
N VAL A 170 -18.23 -6.64 18.24
CA VAL A 170 -17.41 -6.84 17.04
C VAL A 170 -16.48 -5.65 16.85
N LYS A 171 -15.18 -5.91 16.62
CA LYS A 171 -14.25 -4.90 16.16
C LYS A 171 -14.36 -4.79 14.63
N VAL A 172 -15.03 -3.75 14.16
CA VAL A 172 -15.39 -3.57 12.74
C VAL A 172 -14.17 -3.56 11.81
N LEU A 173 -13.13 -2.77 12.11
CA LEU A 173 -11.98 -2.65 11.21
C LEU A 173 -11.27 -4.00 10.92
N PRO A 174 -10.93 -4.83 11.93
CA PRO A 174 -10.38 -6.16 11.68
C PRO A 174 -11.25 -7.07 10.79
N VAL A 175 -12.57 -7.11 11.02
CA VAL A 175 -13.47 -7.96 10.23
C VAL A 175 -13.66 -7.41 8.81
N SER A 176 -13.75 -6.09 8.66
CA SER A 176 -13.78 -5.41 7.35
C SER A 176 -12.52 -5.69 6.54
N LYS A 177 -11.33 -5.68 7.17
CA LYS A 177 -10.07 -6.03 6.51
C LYS A 177 -10.04 -7.47 6.01
N LYS A 178 -10.56 -8.41 6.80
CA LYS A 178 -10.68 -9.81 6.38
C LYS A 178 -11.60 -9.92 5.17
N TYR A 179 -12.78 -9.31 5.23
CA TYR A 179 -13.75 -9.29 4.14
C TYR A 179 -13.18 -8.69 2.85
N THR A 180 -12.57 -7.50 2.92
CA THR A 180 -12.06 -6.83 1.71
C THR A 180 -10.89 -7.58 1.08
N PHE A 181 -10.04 -8.21 1.89
CA PHE A 181 -8.96 -9.05 1.36
C PHE A 181 -9.49 -10.31 0.66
N GLU A 182 -10.44 -11.02 1.30
CA GLU A 182 -11.08 -12.20 0.73
C GLU A 182 -11.80 -11.86 -0.59
N LEU A 183 -12.50 -10.72 -0.62
CA LEU A 183 -13.12 -10.21 -1.84
C LEU A 183 -12.08 -9.90 -2.93
N ALA A 184 -10.96 -9.27 -2.58
CA ALA A 184 -9.89 -8.95 -3.51
C ALA A 184 -9.23 -10.21 -4.08
N CYS A 185 -8.97 -11.23 -3.26
CA CYS A 185 -8.48 -12.53 -3.73
C CYS A 185 -9.47 -13.19 -4.70
N ARG A 186 -10.76 -13.17 -4.37
CA ARG A 186 -11.80 -13.77 -5.21
C ARG A 186 -11.97 -13.08 -6.55
N ILE A 187 -11.93 -11.75 -6.57
CA ILE A 187 -12.08 -10.96 -7.80
C ILE A 187 -10.80 -10.98 -8.63
N PHE A 188 -9.64 -10.70 -8.03
CA PHE A 188 -8.40 -10.44 -8.77
C PHE A 188 -7.54 -11.69 -9.01
N LEU A 189 -7.58 -12.67 -8.09
CA LEU A 189 -6.79 -13.90 -8.20
C LEU A 189 -7.66 -15.11 -8.59
N CYS A 190 -8.99 -14.97 -8.55
CA CYS A 190 -9.94 -16.07 -8.64
C CYS A 190 -9.64 -17.19 -7.63
N GLU A 191 -9.14 -16.82 -6.46
CA GLU A 191 -8.86 -17.74 -5.37
C GLU A 191 -10.03 -17.73 -4.38
N VAL A 192 -10.55 -18.92 -4.10
CA VAL A 192 -11.69 -19.14 -3.19
C VAL A 192 -11.36 -20.11 -2.06
N ASP A 193 -10.20 -20.77 -2.10
CA ASP A 193 -9.76 -21.64 -1.02
C ASP A 193 -9.41 -20.81 0.22
N PRO A 194 -10.16 -20.94 1.33
CA PRO A 194 -9.95 -20.13 2.52
C PRO A 194 -8.56 -20.37 3.14
N VAL A 195 -7.95 -21.53 2.93
CA VAL A 195 -6.60 -21.84 3.44
C VAL A 195 -5.55 -21.02 2.68
N ARG A 196 -5.64 -20.98 1.34
CA ARG A 196 -4.74 -20.18 0.50
C ARG A 196 -4.94 -18.68 0.70
N VAL A 197 -6.19 -18.21 0.78
CA VAL A 197 -6.49 -16.81 1.10
C VAL A 197 -5.89 -16.40 2.44
N ARG A 198 -6.00 -17.25 3.48
CA ARG A 198 -5.42 -16.97 4.79
C ARG A 198 -3.89 -16.95 4.76
N LYS A 199 -3.27 -17.89 4.03
CA LYS A 199 -1.82 -17.96 3.84
C LYS A 199 -1.25 -16.71 3.19
N LEU A 200 -2.03 -16.03 2.34
CA LEU A 200 -1.71 -14.71 1.80
C LEU A 200 -2.00 -13.57 2.80
N LEU A 201 -3.17 -13.56 3.44
CA LEU A 201 -3.64 -12.46 4.30
C LEU A 201 -2.69 -12.16 5.46
N GLU A 202 -2.24 -13.20 6.17
CA GLU A 202 -1.41 -13.02 7.38
C GLU A 202 -0.08 -12.32 7.10
N PRO A 203 0.77 -12.79 6.16
CA PRO A 203 1.99 -12.06 5.79
C PRO A 203 1.67 -10.73 5.11
N PHE A 204 0.60 -10.62 4.33
CA PHE A 204 0.19 -9.37 3.69
C PHE A 204 -0.13 -8.26 4.71
N ALA A 205 -0.85 -8.60 5.79
CA ALA A 205 -1.15 -7.66 6.87
C ALA A 205 0.11 -7.18 7.61
N VAL A 206 1.10 -8.06 7.79
CA VAL A 206 2.41 -7.70 8.38
C VAL A 206 3.19 -6.78 7.44
N ALA A 207 3.20 -7.09 6.14
CA ALA A 207 3.87 -6.31 5.12
C ALA A 207 3.30 -4.90 5.02
N THR A 208 1.99 -4.75 4.82
CA THR A 208 1.33 -3.43 4.70
C THR A 208 1.49 -2.58 5.95
N LYS A 209 1.40 -3.18 7.16
CA LYS A 209 1.62 -2.47 8.42
C LYS A 209 3.02 -1.87 8.56
N GLY A 210 4.06 -2.58 8.12
CA GLY A 210 5.43 -2.08 8.20
C GLY A 210 5.89 -1.33 6.94
N MET A 211 5.13 -1.37 5.85
CA MET A 211 5.42 -0.66 4.61
C MET A 211 5.55 0.85 4.82
N PHE A 212 4.65 1.45 5.60
CA PHE A 212 4.68 2.88 5.93
C PHE A 212 5.55 3.23 7.15
N SER A 213 6.34 2.28 7.65
CA SER A 213 7.23 2.53 8.79
C SER A 213 8.54 3.21 8.35
N VAL A 214 9.34 3.64 9.32
CA VAL A 214 10.67 4.20 9.05
C VAL A 214 11.50 3.16 8.29
N PRO A 215 12.06 3.48 7.10
CA PRO A 215 12.65 2.50 6.18
C PRO A 215 14.06 2.06 6.58
N VAL A 216 14.18 1.46 7.77
CA VAL A 216 15.44 0.96 8.34
C VAL A 216 15.39 -0.56 8.37
N ASP A 217 16.14 -1.19 7.48
CA ASP A 217 16.21 -2.64 7.27
C ASP A 217 17.19 -3.30 8.27
N LEU A 218 16.85 -3.24 9.56
CA LEU A 218 17.63 -3.83 10.65
C LEU A 218 16.82 -4.89 11.42
N PRO A 219 17.46 -5.91 12.00
CA PRO A 219 16.78 -6.88 12.86
C PRO A 219 15.92 -6.19 13.94
N GLY A 220 14.67 -6.63 14.10
CA GLY A 220 13.73 -6.08 15.07
C GLY A 220 12.88 -4.90 14.60
N THR A 221 13.22 -4.24 13.49
CA THR A 221 12.40 -3.13 12.97
C THR A 221 11.11 -3.60 12.32
N ALA A 222 10.09 -2.72 12.30
CA ALA A 222 8.85 -2.98 11.58
C ALA A 222 9.09 -3.15 10.08
N TYR A 223 9.98 -2.36 9.51
CA TYR A 223 10.35 -2.42 8.10
C TYR A 223 11.01 -3.76 7.71
N ARG A 224 11.94 -4.28 8.53
CA ARG A 224 12.54 -5.61 8.31
C ARG A 224 11.51 -6.73 8.31
N ARG A 225 10.56 -6.69 9.24
CA ARG A 225 9.44 -7.65 9.27
C ARG A 225 8.57 -7.53 8.03
N ALA A 226 8.33 -6.31 7.56
CA ALA A 226 7.53 -6.06 6.37
C ALA A 226 8.18 -6.64 5.11
N ILE A 227 9.49 -6.43 4.94
CA ILE A 227 10.27 -6.97 3.81
C ILE A 227 10.15 -8.49 3.77
N ARG A 228 10.40 -9.17 4.90
CA ARG A 228 10.28 -10.63 4.99
C ARG A 228 8.88 -11.14 4.73
N ALA A 229 7.87 -10.48 5.28
CA ALA A 229 6.48 -10.86 5.04
C ALA A 229 6.10 -10.66 3.57
N GLY A 230 6.60 -9.61 2.92
CA GLY A 230 6.40 -9.39 1.50
C GLY A 230 7.15 -10.37 0.60
N GLU A 231 8.28 -10.93 1.03
CA GLU A 231 8.93 -12.07 0.33
C GLU A 231 7.98 -13.27 0.26
N VAL A 232 7.36 -13.64 1.38
CA VAL A 232 6.37 -14.73 1.44
C VAL A 232 5.16 -14.46 0.53
N VAL A 233 4.63 -13.23 0.54
CA VAL A 233 3.53 -12.84 -0.36
C VAL A 233 3.93 -12.99 -1.82
N ARG A 234 5.12 -12.52 -2.19
CA ARG A 234 5.63 -12.59 -3.56
C ARG A 234 5.83 -14.02 -4.04
N GLU A 235 6.37 -14.89 -3.19
CA GLU A 235 6.54 -16.32 -3.50
C GLU A 235 5.20 -17.00 -3.74
N GLU A 236 4.21 -16.75 -2.89
CA GLU A 236 2.88 -17.35 -3.03
C GLU A 236 2.16 -16.85 -4.30
N LEU A 237 2.26 -15.56 -4.62
CA LEU A 237 1.71 -15.01 -5.86
C LEU A 237 2.43 -15.54 -7.10
N MET A 238 3.76 -15.66 -7.08
CA MET A 238 4.50 -16.28 -8.19
C MET A 238 4.02 -17.70 -8.43
N ARG A 239 3.85 -18.50 -7.37
CA ARG A 239 3.32 -19.85 -7.48
C ARG A 239 1.93 -19.89 -8.11
N MET A 240 1.03 -18.97 -7.74
CA MET A 240 -0.29 -18.86 -8.37
C MET A 240 -0.21 -18.49 -9.87
N VAL A 241 0.72 -17.61 -10.24
CA VAL A 241 0.98 -17.26 -11.64
C VAL A 241 1.49 -18.49 -12.42
N ASP A 242 2.41 -19.26 -11.84
CA ASP A 242 2.96 -20.47 -12.45
C ASP A 242 1.91 -21.57 -12.62
N GLU A 243 1.07 -21.79 -11.59
CA GLU A 243 -0.07 -22.71 -11.62
C GLU A 243 -1.02 -22.35 -12.76
N ARG A 244 -1.43 -21.07 -12.86
CA ARG A 244 -2.34 -20.61 -13.92
C ARG A 244 -1.72 -20.76 -15.31
N LYS A 245 -0.43 -20.46 -15.46
CA LYS A 245 0.29 -20.62 -16.73
C LYS A 245 0.37 -22.10 -17.15
N LYS A 246 0.49 -23.02 -16.19
CA LYS A 246 0.47 -24.45 -16.46
C LYS A 246 -0.92 -24.90 -16.94
N GLU A 247 -1.98 -24.52 -16.22
CA GLU A 247 -3.38 -24.78 -16.61
C GLU A 247 -3.63 -24.32 -18.05
N MET A 248 -3.23 -23.08 -18.37
CA MET A 248 -3.31 -22.49 -19.71
C MET A 248 -2.67 -23.36 -20.81
N ASN A 249 -1.49 -23.93 -20.54
CA ASN A 249 -0.78 -24.76 -21.50
C ASN A 249 -1.41 -26.15 -21.67
N GLU A 250 -2.08 -26.64 -20.63
CA GLU A 250 -2.80 -27.92 -20.64
C GLU A 250 -4.21 -27.78 -21.27
N GLY A 251 -4.61 -26.55 -21.64
CA GLY A 251 -5.95 -26.25 -22.14
C GLY A 251 -7.01 -26.27 -21.04
N GLU A 252 -6.57 -26.29 -19.78
CA GLU A 252 -7.39 -26.28 -18.59
C GLU A 252 -7.51 -24.83 -18.08
N GLY A 253 -8.68 -24.45 -17.56
CA GLY A 253 -8.91 -23.11 -17.00
C GLY A 253 -9.91 -22.25 -17.77
N GLU A 254 -10.52 -21.31 -17.04
CA GLU A 254 -11.44 -20.35 -17.64
C GLU A 254 -10.66 -19.20 -18.27
N ALA A 255 -10.72 -19.09 -19.60
CA ALA A 255 -10.07 -18.06 -20.41
C ALA A 255 -10.54 -16.59 -20.15
N ARG A 256 -11.03 -16.28 -18.94
CA ARG A 256 -11.72 -15.02 -18.60
C ARG A 256 -11.28 -14.38 -17.29
N ASP A 257 -10.51 -15.05 -16.44
CA ASP A 257 -10.04 -14.44 -15.20
C ASP A 257 -8.95 -13.37 -15.43
N ILE A 258 -8.74 -12.51 -14.43
CA ILE A 258 -7.84 -11.35 -14.56
C ILE A 258 -6.38 -11.78 -14.73
N LEU A 259 -5.96 -12.86 -14.05
CA LEU A 259 -4.59 -13.37 -14.16
C LEU A 259 -4.33 -13.96 -15.55
N TRP A 260 -5.26 -14.73 -16.09
CA TRP A 260 -5.23 -15.22 -17.47
C TRP A 260 -5.10 -14.07 -18.46
N LYS A 261 -5.93 -13.02 -18.30
CA LYS A 261 -5.89 -11.83 -19.15
C LYS A 261 -4.55 -11.11 -19.04
N MET A 262 -3.95 -11.01 -17.85
CA MET A 262 -2.61 -10.47 -17.66
C MET A 262 -1.54 -11.31 -18.36
N LEU A 263 -1.64 -12.63 -18.32
CA LEU A 263 -0.70 -13.54 -19.00
C LEU A 263 -0.80 -13.44 -20.53
N MET A 264 -1.96 -13.05 -21.06
CA MET A 264 -2.22 -12.91 -22.50
C MET A 264 -2.03 -11.48 -23.04
N GLU A 265 -1.91 -10.48 -22.18
CA GLU A 265 -1.77 -9.09 -22.60
C GLU A 265 -0.31 -8.78 -22.97
N ARG A 266 -0.13 -8.13 -24.12
CA ARG A 266 1.18 -7.69 -24.61
C ARG A 266 1.49 -6.25 -24.19
N GLY A 267 2.75 -6.00 -23.82
CA GLY A 267 3.30 -4.68 -23.53
C GLY A 267 3.31 -3.76 -24.74
N GLY A 268 3.83 -2.53 -24.54
CA GLY A 268 3.95 -1.55 -25.63
C GLY A 268 4.97 -1.96 -26.72
N ASP A 269 5.92 -2.82 -26.36
CA ASP A 269 6.92 -3.44 -27.23
C ASP A 269 6.40 -4.67 -28.01
N GLY A 270 5.17 -5.10 -27.73
CA GLY A 270 4.57 -6.31 -28.32
C GLY A 270 4.93 -7.60 -27.61
N GLU A 271 5.75 -7.57 -26.56
CA GLU A 271 6.14 -8.74 -25.77
C GLU A 271 5.13 -9.02 -24.65
N PHE A 272 5.07 -10.27 -24.19
CA PHE A 272 4.23 -10.61 -23.03
C PHE A 272 4.82 -10.04 -21.74
N LEU A 273 3.95 -9.78 -20.77
CA LEU A 273 4.37 -9.35 -19.44
C LEU A 273 5.13 -10.46 -18.72
N SER A 274 6.24 -10.12 -18.08
CA SER A 274 6.97 -11.07 -17.24
C SER A 274 6.15 -11.43 -15.99
N GLU A 275 6.32 -12.64 -15.49
CA GLU A 275 5.63 -13.15 -14.29
C GLU A 275 5.87 -12.24 -13.07
N LYS A 276 7.10 -11.75 -12.89
CA LYS A 276 7.42 -10.76 -11.85
C LYS A 276 6.63 -9.45 -12.03
N ALA A 277 6.45 -8.97 -13.25
CA ALA A 277 5.66 -7.76 -13.53
C ALA A 277 4.16 -7.99 -13.29
N ILE A 278 3.64 -9.17 -13.62
CA ILE A 278 2.27 -9.59 -13.31
C ILE A 278 2.08 -9.63 -11.79
N CYS A 279 2.98 -10.28 -11.05
CA CYS A 279 2.94 -10.34 -9.59
C CYS A 279 2.94 -8.94 -8.95
N ASN A 280 3.79 -8.02 -9.40
CA ASN A 280 3.79 -6.65 -8.89
C ASN A 280 2.44 -5.94 -9.06
N ARG A 281 1.75 -6.20 -10.17
CA ARG A 281 0.43 -5.60 -10.46
C ARG A 281 -0.64 -6.18 -9.57
N LEU A 282 -0.66 -7.51 -9.42
CA LEU A 282 -1.56 -8.20 -8.49
C LEU A 282 -1.37 -7.69 -7.06
N VAL A 283 -0.11 -7.58 -6.61
CA VAL A 283 0.24 -6.95 -5.33
C VAL A 283 -0.33 -5.54 -5.24
N GLY A 284 -0.12 -4.70 -6.25
CA GLY A 284 -0.64 -3.33 -6.28
C GLY A 284 -2.16 -3.28 -6.13
N MET A 285 -2.88 -4.18 -6.80
CA MET A 285 -4.34 -4.30 -6.70
C MET A 285 -4.79 -4.76 -5.31
N LEU A 286 -4.09 -5.73 -4.70
CA LEU A 286 -4.36 -6.17 -3.33
C LEU A 286 -4.13 -5.05 -2.31
N VAL A 287 -3.03 -4.30 -2.45
CA VAL A 287 -2.71 -3.16 -1.57
C VAL A 287 -3.77 -2.07 -1.68
N ALA A 288 -4.14 -1.72 -2.91
CA ALA A 288 -5.16 -0.71 -3.15
C ALA A 288 -6.52 -1.09 -2.56
N SER A 289 -6.93 -2.35 -2.65
CA SER A 289 -8.25 -2.82 -2.20
C SER A 289 -8.35 -3.16 -0.70
N TYR A 290 -7.23 -3.49 -0.05
CA TYR A 290 -7.23 -3.96 1.33
C TYR A 290 -7.54 -2.84 2.33
N ASP A 291 -6.66 -1.83 2.44
CA ASP A 291 -6.80 -0.78 3.43
C ASP A 291 -7.91 0.21 3.05
N THR A 292 -7.93 0.71 1.81
CA THR A 292 -8.85 1.80 1.44
C THR A 292 -10.32 1.42 1.62
N THR A 293 -10.73 0.26 1.09
CA THR A 293 -12.11 -0.23 1.17
C THR A 293 -12.48 -0.61 2.61
N SER A 294 -11.57 -1.23 3.38
CA SER A 294 -11.86 -1.63 4.76
C SER A 294 -12.05 -0.42 5.68
N TYR A 295 -11.24 0.63 5.50
CA TYR A 295 -11.46 1.90 6.20
C TYR A 295 -12.75 2.57 5.74
N ALA A 296 -13.07 2.57 4.45
CA ALA A 296 -14.33 3.14 3.97
C ALA A 296 -15.56 2.44 4.58
N VAL A 297 -15.62 1.11 4.55
CA VAL A 297 -16.70 0.33 5.20
C VAL A 297 -16.78 0.63 6.69
N THR A 298 -15.64 0.64 7.37
CA THR A 298 -15.57 0.96 8.81
C THR A 298 -16.10 2.36 9.11
N SER A 299 -15.68 3.36 8.34
CA SER A 299 -16.12 4.74 8.49
C SER A 299 -17.61 4.89 8.23
N VAL A 300 -18.15 4.24 7.20
CA VAL A 300 -19.61 4.26 6.92
C VAL A 300 -20.37 3.69 8.12
N LEU A 301 -19.97 2.55 8.66
CA LEU A 301 -20.62 1.94 9.81
C LEU A 301 -20.53 2.82 11.07
N ASP A 302 -19.37 3.43 11.31
CA ASP A 302 -19.15 4.37 12.42
C ASP A 302 -20.06 5.61 12.30
N HIS A 303 -20.15 6.22 11.12
CA HIS A 303 -21.01 7.39 10.89
C HIS A 303 -22.49 7.03 11.00
N LEU A 304 -22.93 5.89 10.44
CA LEU A 304 -24.32 5.46 10.56
C LEU A 304 -24.71 5.19 12.03
N ALA A 305 -23.79 4.67 12.84
CA ALA A 305 -24.00 4.47 14.27
C ALA A 305 -24.08 5.81 15.04
N GLN A 306 -23.26 6.80 14.67
CA GLN A 306 -23.24 8.13 15.30
C GLN A 306 -24.42 9.01 14.88
N PHE A 307 -24.99 8.79 13.69
CA PHE A 307 -26.09 9.59 13.12
C PHE A 307 -27.34 8.74 12.80
N PRO A 308 -28.15 8.36 13.81
CA PRO A 308 -29.31 7.48 13.62
C PRO A 308 -30.36 8.00 12.63
N HIS A 309 -30.49 9.33 12.49
CA HIS A 309 -31.40 9.92 11.50
C HIS A 309 -30.97 9.59 10.06
N ILE A 310 -29.66 9.56 9.77
CA ILE A 310 -29.14 9.15 8.46
C ILE A 310 -29.36 7.66 8.26
N TYR A 311 -29.07 6.85 9.29
CA TYR A 311 -29.33 5.41 9.25
C TYR A 311 -30.79 5.09 8.89
N ASN A 312 -31.75 5.78 9.51
CA ASN A 312 -33.17 5.56 9.25
C ASN A 312 -33.56 5.88 7.80
N GLU A 313 -33.01 6.94 7.20
CA GLU A 313 -33.27 7.26 5.79
C GLU A 313 -32.65 6.22 4.84
N VAL A 314 -31.42 5.77 5.11
CA VAL A 314 -30.79 4.68 4.34
C VAL A 314 -31.59 3.39 4.47
N PHE A 315 -32.10 3.08 5.67
CA PHE A 315 -32.92 1.90 5.91
C PHE A 315 -34.24 1.96 5.13
N LYS A 316 -34.94 3.11 5.15
CA LYS A 316 -36.16 3.31 4.36
C LYS A 316 -35.92 3.09 2.88
N GLU A 317 -34.86 3.68 2.32
CA GLU A 317 -34.50 3.49 0.90
C GLU A 317 -34.34 2.01 0.55
N ARG A 318 -33.68 1.23 1.43
CA ARG A 318 -33.45 -0.21 1.22
C ARG A 318 -34.72 -1.05 1.30
N VAL A 319 -35.64 -0.72 2.19
CA VAL A 319 -36.91 -1.45 2.35
C VAL A 319 -37.90 -1.10 1.24
N GLU A 320 -37.93 0.16 0.79
CA GLU A 320 -38.88 0.65 -0.21
C GLU A 320 -38.48 0.34 -1.66
N ARG A 321 -37.19 0.02 -1.93
CA ARG A 321 -36.71 -0.35 -3.28
C ARG A 321 -36.03 -1.72 -3.35
N PRO A 322 -36.74 -2.85 -3.15
CA PRO A 322 -36.17 -4.19 -3.30
C PRO A 322 -35.66 -4.50 -4.73
N ALA A 323 -36.27 -3.87 -5.74
CA ALA A 323 -36.04 -4.18 -7.15
C ALA A 323 -34.66 -3.79 -7.71
N LEU A 324 -33.85 -3.00 -6.98
CA LEU A 324 -32.48 -2.65 -7.39
C LEU A 324 -31.43 -3.69 -6.97
N MET A 325 -31.80 -4.69 -6.17
CA MET A 325 -30.91 -5.77 -5.74
C MET A 325 -31.02 -7.05 -6.59
N SER A 326 -31.98 -7.13 -7.52
CA SER A 326 -32.20 -8.28 -8.40
C SER A 326 -31.52 -8.17 -9.77
N CYS A 327 -30.51 -7.30 -9.92
CA CYS A 327 -29.75 -7.10 -11.16
C CYS A 327 -28.34 -7.69 -11.10
#